data_AF-A0A2J7QUI0-F1
#
_entry.id   AF-A0A2J7QUI0-F1
#
_cell.length_a   1.000
_cell.length_b   1.000
_cell.length_c   1.000
_cell.angle_alpha   90.00
_cell.angle_beta   90.00
_cell.angle_gamma   90.00
#
_symmetry.space_group_name_H-M   'P 1'
#
loop_
_entity.id
_entity.type
_entity.pdbx_description
1 polymer ?
#
loop_
_entity_poly.entity_id
_entity_poly.type
_entity_poly.pdbx_seq_one_letter_code
_entity_poly.pdbx_strand_id
1 'polypeptide(L)'
;MCSRFWKLNLQILARYYTWVGEALEQKWPSESSVPNAVRNDTSRLARLQFLVHLYTDVEKLVARLPGLLNSVTMKLQNLSQQGQQLLKSCLKESEEQLLTRLPLITQFILGEISSQSLPHLRQVSDIPRLFRRTNREMPTKPCSYVTQVLALPLAFYSAQRSVVNKELLEQWLTLTFAAITQQFFSCVDDVLTSVQKTEESLRRLKKIRDRSAATSSSEARGLGDDDKIRQQLLLDVCSYCEGVDTVGIARTNVDKLEELLSLVETARAKNDSAK
;
A
#
# COMPACT_ATOMS: atom_id res chain seq x y z
N MET A 1 35.04 -30.60 20.23
CA MET A 1 34.92 -29.21 19.74
C MET A 1 33.75 -29.04 18.76
N CYS A 2 33.54 -29.95 17.80
CA CYS A 2 32.44 -29.83 16.82
C CYS A 2 31.02 -29.80 17.43
N SER A 3 30.73 -30.54 18.51
CA SER A 3 29.42 -30.48 19.18
C SER A 3 29.14 -29.11 19.83
N ARG A 4 30.16 -28.48 20.44
CA ARG A 4 30.09 -27.11 20.98
C ARG A 4 29.89 -26.08 19.87
N PHE A 5 30.57 -26.26 18.74
CA PHE A 5 30.41 -25.40 17.57
C PHE A 5 28.98 -25.49 17.00
N TRP A 6 28.43 -26.69 16.84
CA TRP A 6 27.06 -26.87 16.37
C TRP A 6 26.04 -26.22 17.31
N LYS A 7 26.17 -26.47 18.62
CA LYS A 7 25.33 -25.84 19.64
C LYS A 7 25.39 -24.31 19.57
N LEU A 8 26.58 -23.73 19.41
CA LEU A 8 26.74 -22.28 19.28
C LEU A 8 26.01 -21.74 18.04
N ASN A 9 26.11 -22.41 16.89
CA ASN A 9 25.40 -21.97 15.68
C ASN A 9 23.88 -21.97 15.90
N LEU A 10 23.30 -23.05 16.46
CA LEU A 10 21.88 -23.08 16.77
C LEU A 10 21.46 -22.00 17.76
N GLN A 11 22.29 -21.71 18.77
CA GLN A 11 22.03 -20.63 19.72
C GLN A 11 22.06 -19.24 19.06
N ILE A 12 22.97 -19.03 18.10
CA ILE A 12 23.02 -17.78 17.31
C ILE A 12 21.77 -17.65 16.45
N LEU A 13 21.33 -18.71 15.77
CA LEU A 13 20.11 -18.70 14.96
C LEU A 13 18.87 -18.40 15.82
N ALA A 14 18.75 -19.06 16.97
CA ALA A 14 17.65 -18.81 17.91
C ALA A 14 17.64 -17.36 18.41
N ARG A 15 18.81 -16.82 18.79
CA ARG A 15 18.93 -15.43 19.23
C ARG A 15 18.60 -14.45 18.10
N TYR A 16 19.04 -14.73 16.88
CA TYR A 16 18.73 -13.90 15.71
C TYR A 16 17.23 -13.92 15.41
N TYR A 17 16.57 -15.08 15.44
CA TYR A 17 15.12 -15.20 15.27
C TYR A 17 14.32 -14.36 16.29
N THR A 18 14.72 -14.39 17.57
CA THR A 18 14.10 -13.56 18.61
C THR A 18 14.37 -12.08 18.36
N TRP A 19 15.63 -11.72 18.07
CA TRP A 19 16.01 -10.33 17.81
C TRP A 19 15.29 -9.75 16.59
N VAL A 20 15.08 -10.50 15.52
CA VAL A 20 14.29 -10.06 14.35
C VAL A 20 12.89 -9.63 14.79
N GLY A 21 12.24 -10.40 15.68
CA GLY A 21 10.94 -10.03 16.23
C GLY A 21 10.99 -8.73 17.04
N GLU A 22 11.94 -8.62 17.97
CA GLU A 22 12.13 -7.42 18.80
C GLU A 22 12.44 -6.17 17.95
N ALA A 23 13.25 -6.32 16.89
CA ALA A 23 13.64 -5.23 16.02
C ALA A 23 12.48 -4.68 15.18
N LEU A 24 11.49 -5.52 14.84
CA LEU A 24 10.28 -5.09 14.15
C LEU A 24 9.40 -4.20 15.04
N GLU A 25 9.27 -4.56 16.32
CA GLU A 25 8.48 -3.85 17.32
C GLU A 25 9.19 -2.61 17.89
N GLN A 26 10.48 -2.45 17.62
CA GLN A 26 11.24 -1.30 18.09
C GLN A 26 10.63 0.00 17.56
N LYS A 27 10.42 0.96 18.47
CA LYS A 27 9.97 2.32 18.14
C LYS A 27 11.12 3.12 17.54
N TRP A 28 10.89 3.69 16.37
CA TRP A 28 11.86 4.58 15.73
C TRP A 28 11.56 6.05 16.08
N PRO A 29 12.55 6.95 16.05
CA PRO A 29 12.39 8.36 16.44
C PRO A 29 11.29 9.14 15.70
N SER A 30 10.75 8.58 14.61
CA SER A 30 9.63 9.11 13.83
C SER A 30 8.25 8.98 14.50
N GLU A 31 8.11 8.25 15.61
CA GLU A 31 6.85 8.13 16.36
C GLU A 31 6.64 9.24 17.40
N SER A 32 7.66 10.05 17.72
CA SER A 32 7.55 11.12 18.71
C SER A 32 7.10 12.44 18.07
N SER A 33 6.05 13.00 18.69
CA SER A 33 5.30 14.21 18.36
C SER A 33 6.14 15.49 18.27
N VAL A 34 6.94 15.66 17.20
CA VAL A 34 7.66 16.91 16.93
C VAL A 34 7.33 17.44 15.52
N PRO A 35 6.96 18.72 15.34
CA PRO A 35 6.40 19.24 14.08
C PRO A 35 7.42 19.48 12.95
N ASN A 36 8.59 18.84 12.96
CA ASN A 36 9.59 19.03 11.91
C ASN A 36 9.48 17.95 10.82
N ALA A 37 8.67 18.23 9.81
CA ALA A 37 8.39 17.34 8.67
C ALA A 37 9.66 16.74 8.02
N VAL A 38 10.73 17.54 7.84
CA VAL A 38 11.97 17.10 7.18
C VAL A 38 12.74 16.02 7.96
N ARG A 39 12.71 16.07 9.31
CA ARG A 39 13.36 15.04 10.14
C ARG A 39 12.58 13.73 10.15
N ASN A 40 11.25 13.82 10.05
CA ASN A 40 10.39 12.65 10.07
C ASN A 40 10.53 11.83 8.78
N ASP A 41 10.65 12.47 7.62
CA ASP A 41 10.82 11.77 6.33
C ASP A 41 12.15 11.01 6.26
N THR A 42 13.24 11.62 6.75
CA THR A 42 14.56 10.97 6.78
C THR A 42 14.57 9.74 7.69
N SER A 43 13.97 9.84 8.88
CA SER A 43 13.89 8.72 9.84
C SER A 43 13.02 7.57 9.30
N ARG A 44 11.94 7.88 8.59
CA ARG A 44 11.03 6.88 8.00
C ARG A 44 11.69 6.14 6.83
N LEU A 45 12.39 6.87 5.95
CA LEU A 45 13.19 6.26 4.89
C LEU A 45 14.29 5.35 5.46
N ALA A 46 14.93 5.75 6.55
CA ALA A 46 15.91 4.91 7.25
C ALA A 46 15.28 3.64 7.84
N ARG A 47 14.08 3.74 8.43
CA ARG A 47 13.32 2.57 8.92
C ARG A 47 12.94 1.62 7.78
N LEU A 48 12.41 2.14 6.67
CA LEU A 48 12.10 1.33 5.49
C LEU A 48 13.34 0.62 4.96
N GLN A 49 14.46 1.32 4.85
CA GLN A 49 15.73 0.74 4.40
C GLN A 49 16.20 -0.36 5.36
N PHE A 50 16.08 -0.14 6.67
CA PHE A 50 16.37 -1.16 7.67
C PHE A 50 15.50 -2.42 7.49
N LEU A 51 14.19 -2.27 7.30
CA LEU A 51 13.28 -3.40 7.11
C LEU A 51 13.61 -4.20 5.84
N VAL A 52 13.96 -3.52 4.74
CA VAL A 52 14.39 -4.18 3.49
C VAL A 52 15.69 -4.96 3.71
N HIS A 53 16.68 -4.36 4.38
CA HIS A 53 17.91 -5.06 4.71
C HIS A 53 17.67 -6.26 5.62
N LEU A 54 16.81 -6.11 6.63
CA LEU A 54 16.43 -7.19 7.54
C LEU A 54 15.81 -8.36 6.79
N TYR A 55 14.89 -8.11 5.86
CA TYR A 55 14.31 -9.13 4.99
C TYR A 55 15.41 -9.87 4.21
N THR A 56 16.26 -9.11 3.53
CA THR A 56 17.32 -9.64 2.67
C THR A 56 18.36 -10.43 3.48
N ASP A 57 18.66 -10.00 4.71
CA ASP A 57 19.59 -10.68 5.61
C ASP A 57 19.03 -12.02 6.10
N VAL A 58 17.73 -12.07 6.43
CA VAL A 58 17.06 -13.33 6.77
C VAL A 58 17.10 -14.30 5.59
N GLU A 59 16.76 -13.86 4.38
CA GLU A 59 16.85 -14.71 3.17
C GLU A 59 18.26 -15.21 2.92
N LYS A 60 19.26 -14.31 2.98
CA LYS A 60 20.67 -14.67 2.78
C LYS A 60 21.15 -15.64 3.85
N LEU A 61 20.76 -15.45 5.11
CA LEU A 61 21.13 -16.35 6.20
C LEU A 61 20.55 -17.74 5.96
N VAL A 62 19.27 -17.84 5.64
CA VAL A 62 18.57 -19.10 5.32
C VAL A 62 19.27 -19.81 4.16
N ALA A 63 19.59 -19.10 3.07
CA ALA A 63 20.29 -19.66 1.91
C ALA A 63 21.70 -20.19 2.24
N ARG A 64 22.33 -19.73 3.33
CA ARG A 64 23.66 -20.20 3.77
C ARG A 64 23.60 -21.41 4.71
N LEU A 65 22.45 -21.72 5.31
CA LEU A 65 22.30 -22.82 6.26
C LEU A 65 22.70 -24.19 5.67
N PRO A 66 22.30 -24.56 4.44
CA PRO A 66 22.74 -25.83 3.85
C PRO A 66 24.26 -25.96 3.74
N GLY A 67 24.97 -24.87 3.45
CA GLY A 67 26.43 -24.83 3.41
C GLY A 67 27.08 -25.04 4.78
N LEU A 68 26.46 -24.49 5.84
CA LEU A 68 26.86 -24.74 7.22
C LEU A 68 26.69 -26.21 7.60
N LEU A 69 25.55 -26.83 7.23
CA LEU A 69 25.30 -28.26 7.48
C LEU A 69 26.36 -29.14 6.80
N ASN A 70 26.69 -28.85 5.55
CA ASN A 70 27.71 -29.58 4.80
C ASN A 70 29.08 -29.46 5.48
N SER A 71 29.45 -28.26 5.91
CA SER A 71 30.72 -28.00 6.59
C SER A 71 30.85 -28.77 7.91
N VAL A 72 29.76 -28.85 8.67
CA VAL A 72 29.71 -29.56 9.96
C VAL A 72 29.73 -31.07 9.74
N THR A 73 28.96 -31.58 8.78
CA THR A 73 28.93 -33.00 8.41
C THR A 73 30.31 -33.48 7.93
N MET A 74 31.00 -32.70 7.09
CA MET A 74 32.35 -33.03 6.61
C MET A 74 33.40 -33.10 7.71
N LYS A 75 33.25 -32.31 8.79
CA LYS A 75 34.14 -32.37 9.96
C LYS A 75 33.75 -33.44 10.98
N LEU A 76 32.59 -34.06 10.81
CA LEU A 76 32.02 -35.09 11.68
C LEU A 76 31.93 -36.42 10.93
N GLN A 77 33.03 -36.86 10.31
CA GLN A 77 33.07 -38.04 9.42
C GLN A 77 32.63 -39.36 10.08
N ASN A 78 32.68 -39.43 11.41
CA ASN A 78 32.29 -40.62 12.19
C ASN A 78 30.86 -40.54 12.79
N LEU A 79 30.02 -39.62 12.33
CA LEU A 79 28.65 -39.49 12.85
C LEU A 79 27.76 -40.62 12.32
N SER A 80 26.99 -41.27 13.20
CA SER A 80 25.99 -42.27 12.79
C SER A 80 24.93 -41.65 11.87
N GLN A 81 24.25 -42.48 11.07
CA GLN A 81 23.15 -42.03 10.21
C GLN A 81 22.08 -41.27 11.01
N GLN A 82 21.74 -41.76 12.21
CA GLN A 82 20.81 -41.09 13.11
C GLN A 82 21.32 -39.72 13.56
N GLY A 83 22.61 -39.58 13.87
CA GLY A 83 23.22 -38.29 14.20
C GLY A 83 23.15 -37.29 13.05
N GLN A 84 23.40 -37.74 11.81
CA GLN A 84 23.31 -36.87 10.63
C GLN A 84 21.88 -36.40 10.37
N GLN A 85 20.90 -37.30 10.54
CA GLN A 85 19.49 -36.95 10.45
C GLN A 85 19.09 -35.92 11.50
N LEU A 86 19.53 -36.08 12.76
CA LEU A 86 19.26 -35.11 13.81
C LEU A 86 19.82 -33.72 13.50
N LEU A 87 21.06 -33.63 13.01
CA LEU A 87 21.65 -32.35 12.61
C LEU A 87 20.82 -31.67 11.51
N LYS A 88 20.42 -32.43 10.50
CA LYS A 88 19.58 -31.94 9.40
C LYS A 88 18.23 -31.44 9.91
N SER A 89 17.57 -32.21 10.78
CA SER A 89 16.27 -31.84 11.33
C SER A 89 16.32 -30.58 12.19
N CYS A 90 17.29 -30.44 13.09
CA CYS A 90 17.42 -29.24 13.92
C CYS A 90 17.68 -27.98 13.10
N LEU A 91 18.49 -28.10 12.03
CA LEU A 91 18.75 -26.96 11.16
C LEU A 91 17.53 -26.60 10.33
N LYS A 92 16.79 -27.59 9.82
CA LYS A 92 15.55 -27.39 9.07
C LYS A 92 14.49 -26.70 9.93
N GLU A 93 14.37 -27.07 11.19
CA GLU A 93 13.48 -26.39 12.14
C GLU A 93 13.87 -24.91 12.30
N SER A 94 15.17 -24.61 12.44
CA SER A 94 15.67 -23.23 12.53
C SER A 94 15.43 -22.44 11.23
N GLU A 95 15.59 -23.10 10.08
CA GLU A 95 15.30 -22.53 8.75
C GLU A 95 13.82 -22.16 8.62
N GLU A 96 12.92 -23.09 8.93
CA GLU A 96 11.47 -22.88 8.88
C GLU A 96 11.05 -21.73 9.82
N GLN A 97 11.59 -21.69 11.04
CA GLN A 97 11.35 -20.59 11.98
C GLN A 97 11.78 -19.24 11.42
N LEU A 98 12.99 -19.13 10.86
CA LEU A 98 13.46 -17.88 10.25
C LEU A 98 12.59 -17.45 9.06
N LEU A 99 12.17 -18.39 8.22
CA LEU A 99 11.27 -18.11 7.09
C LEU A 99 9.92 -17.56 7.54
N THR A 100 9.41 -17.95 8.71
CA THR A 100 8.17 -17.35 9.27
C THR A 100 8.30 -15.85 9.59
N ARG A 101 9.52 -15.31 9.67
CA ARG A 101 9.74 -13.86 9.86
C ARG A 101 9.56 -13.05 8.58
N LEU A 102 9.79 -13.63 7.41
CA LEU A 102 9.71 -12.89 6.13
C LEU A 102 8.31 -12.28 5.87
N PRO A 103 7.18 -12.99 6.10
CA PRO A 103 5.85 -12.38 6.00
C PRO A 103 5.62 -11.25 6.99
N LEU A 104 6.15 -11.36 8.22
CA LEU A 104 6.04 -10.31 9.23
C LEU A 104 6.82 -9.06 8.81
N ILE A 105 8.08 -9.22 8.41
CA ILE A 105 8.89 -8.11 7.89
C ILE A 105 8.18 -7.44 6.70
N THR A 106 7.61 -8.25 5.79
CA THR A 106 6.79 -7.73 4.68
C THR A 106 5.62 -6.88 5.19
N GLN A 107 4.84 -7.36 6.15
CA GLN A 107 3.73 -6.60 6.73
C GLN A 107 4.19 -5.25 7.30
N PHE A 108 5.35 -5.19 7.97
CA PHE A 108 5.90 -3.93 8.47
C PHE A 108 6.32 -2.98 7.34
N ILE A 109 6.93 -3.48 6.26
CA ILE A 109 7.26 -2.67 5.07
C ILE A 109 5.98 -2.06 4.47
N LEU A 110 4.97 -2.90 4.22
CA LEU A 110 3.69 -2.46 3.66
C LEU A 110 2.99 -1.45 4.55
N GLY A 111 2.98 -1.71 5.87
CA GLY A 111 2.39 -0.83 6.87
C GLY A 111 3.05 0.55 6.90
N GLU A 112 4.37 0.61 6.83
CA GLU A 112 5.11 1.87 6.83
C GLU A 112 4.79 2.70 5.57
N ILE A 113 4.74 2.08 4.39
CA ILE A 113 4.40 2.78 3.13
C ILE A 113 2.94 3.24 3.14
N SER A 114 2.03 2.35 3.54
CA SER A 114 0.59 2.60 3.53
C SER A 114 0.20 3.66 4.57
N SER A 115 0.82 3.66 5.76
CA SER A 115 0.52 4.61 6.84
C SER A 115 0.73 6.07 6.46
N GLN A 116 1.63 6.34 5.51
CA GLN A 116 1.87 7.68 4.99
C GLN A 116 0.96 8.03 3.83
N SER A 117 0.62 7.06 2.97
CA SER A 117 -0.16 7.28 1.77
C SER A 117 -1.66 7.43 2.07
N LEU A 118 -2.20 6.54 2.93
CA LEU A 118 -3.63 6.45 3.22
C LEU A 118 -4.26 7.72 3.82
N PRO A 119 -3.63 8.47 4.74
CA PRO A 119 -4.23 9.68 5.32
C PRO A 119 -4.61 10.75 4.29
N HIS A 120 -3.87 10.83 3.18
CA HIS A 120 -4.13 11.81 2.12
C HIS A 120 -5.46 11.56 1.39
N LEU A 121 -5.93 10.30 1.34
CA LEU A 121 -7.22 9.93 0.71
C LEU A 121 -8.44 10.54 1.41
N ARG A 122 -8.30 11.03 2.65
CA ARG A 122 -9.38 11.76 3.32
C ARG A 122 -9.83 13.02 2.56
N GLN A 123 -8.93 13.62 1.79
CA GLN A 123 -9.20 14.82 0.97
C GLN A 123 -10.21 14.53 -0.15
N VAL A 124 -10.44 13.27 -0.53
CA VAL A 124 -11.49 12.88 -1.50
C VAL A 124 -12.86 13.38 -1.03
N SER A 125 -13.13 13.32 0.28
CA SER A 125 -14.40 13.77 0.87
C SER A 125 -14.63 15.29 0.78
N ASP A 126 -13.57 16.08 0.53
CA ASP A 126 -13.66 17.53 0.38
C ASP A 126 -14.00 17.96 -1.06
N ILE A 127 -13.87 17.07 -2.06
CA ILE A 127 -14.13 17.38 -3.47
C ILE A 127 -15.52 18.00 -3.69
N PRO A 128 -16.62 17.49 -3.10
CA PRO A 128 -17.93 18.13 -3.26
C PRO A 128 -17.97 19.58 -2.80
N ARG A 129 -17.25 19.91 -1.72
CA ARG A 129 -17.17 21.28 -1.19
C ARG A 129 -16.39 22.21 -2.12
N LEU A 130 -15.40 21.68 -2.84
CA LEU A 130 -14.58 22.45 -3.78
C LEU A 130 -15.35 22.92 -5.00
N PHE A 131 -16.41 22.23 -5.40
CA PHE A 131 -17.17 22.56 -6.62
C PHE A 131 -18.57 23.09 -6.34
N ARG A 132 -19.27 22.60 -5.31
CA ARG A 132 -20.64 23.04 -5.00
C ARG A 132 -20.69 24.54 -4.70
N ARG A 133 -21.56 25.24 -5.43
CA ARG A 133 -21.80 26.69 -5.28
C ARG A 133 -20.53 27.52 -5.47
N THR A 134 -19.58 27.01 -6.24
CA THR A 134 -18.39 27.75 -6.65
C THR A 134 -18.48 28.08 -8.13
N ASN A 135 -18.01 29.26 -8.54
CA ASN A 135 -17.90 29.61 -9.96
C ASN A 135 -16.63 29.01 -10.62
N ARG A 136 -16.13 27.87 -10.09
CA ARG A 136 -14.96 27.21 -10.68
C ARG A 136 -15.32 26.57 -12.02
N GLU A 137 -14.36 26.64 -12.94
CA GLU A 137 -14.42 25.99 -14.24
C GLU A 137 -14.37 24.46 -14.12
N MET A 138 -14.62 23.76 -15.23
CA MET A 138 -14.49 22.31 -15.29
C MET A 138 -13.05 21.89 -14.99
N PRO A 139 -12.85 20.90 -14.10
CA PRO A 139 -11.51 20.46 -13.74
C PRO A 139 -10.80 19.77 -14.91
N THR A 140 -9.51 20.07 -15.06
CA THR A 140 -8.62 19.54 -16.11
C THR A 140 -7.36 18.89 -15.55
N LYS A 141 -7.12 18.99 -14.24
CA LYS A 141 -5.95 18.47 -13.56
C LYS A 141 -6.36 17.65 -12.33
N PRO A 142 -5.59 16.61 -11.97
CA PRO A 142 -5.83 15.87 -10.73
C PRO A 142 -5.55 16.74 -9.50
N CYS A 143 -6.18 16.39 -8.38
CA CYS A 143 -5.94 17.02 -7.10
C CYS A 143 -4.54 16.68 -6.56
N SER A 144 -3.97 17.59 -5.77
CA SER A 144 -2.63 17.42 -5.19
C SER A 144 -2.49 16.23 -4.26
N TYR A 145 -3.59 15.74 -3.65
CA TYR A 145 -3.55 14.57 -2.78
C TYR A 145 -3.14 13.31 -3.55
N VAL A 146 -3.45 13.19 -4.84
CA VAL A 146 -3.08 12.02 -5.65
C VAL A 146 -1.56 11.88 -5.72
N THR A 147 -0.86 13.01 -5.94
CA THR A 147 0.61 13.04 -5.90
C THR A 147 1.15 12.66 -4.52
N GLN A 148 0.48 13.07 -3.44
CA GLN A 148 0.90 12.74 -2.07
C GLN A 148 0.70 11.25 -1.76
N VAL A 149 -0.40 10.65 -2.22
CA VAL A 149 -0.68 9.21 -2.08
C VAL A 149 0.38 8.37 -2.82
N LEU A 150 0.81 8.82 -4.00
CA LEU A 150 1.80 8.10 -4.82
C LEU A 150 3.26 8.35 -4.38
N ALA A 151 3.52 9.45 -3.65
CA ALA A 151 4.89 9.91 -3.40
C ALA A 151 5.79 8.85 -2.78
N LEU A 152 5.35 8.19 -1.71
CA LEU A 152 6.16 7.21 -1.00
C LEU A 152 6.29 5.86 -1.73
N PRO A 153 5.22 5.25 -2.28
CA PRO A 153 5.35 4.05 -3.11
C PRO A 153 6.34 4.25 -4.28
N LEU A 154 6.28 5.39 -4.97
CA LEU A 154 7.19 5.69 -6.09
C LEU A 154 8.63 5.94 -5.62
N ALA A 155 8.81 6.68 -4.52
CA ALA A 155 10.12 6.88 -3.91
C ALA A 155 10.74 5.52 -3.48
N PHE A 156 9.95 4.65 -2.86
CA PHE A 156 10.36 3.32 -2.46
C PHE A 156 10.80 2.46 -3.66
N TYR A 157 10.01 2.43 -4.73
CA TYR A 157 10.38 1.76 -5.98
C TYR A 157 11.72 2.29 -6.51
N SER A 158 11.87 3.61 -6.61
CA SER A 158 13.09 4.23 -7.15
C SER A 158 14.34 3.89 -6.35
N ALA A 159 14.22 3.81 -5.02
CA ALA A 159 15.31 3.54 -4.11
C ALA A 159 15.70 2.05 -4.09
N GLN A 160 14.74 1.14 -4.22
CA GLN A 160 14.96 -0.29 -4.02
C GLN A 160 15.09 -1.11 -5.30
N ARG A 161 14.72 -0.57 -6.47
CA ARG A 161 14.74 -1.30 -7.77
C ARG A 161 16.11 -1.89 -8.16
N SER A 162 17.22 -1.35 -7.65
CA SER A 162 18.57 -1.86 -7.92
C SER A 162 19.15 -2.72 -6.79
N VAL A 163 18.46 -2.79 -5.64
CA VAL A 163 18.94 -3.45 -4.42
C VAL A 163 18.20 -4.76 -4.19
N VAL A 164 16.88 -4.75 -4.43
CA VAL A 164 15.98 -5.87 -4.18
C VAL A 164 15.67 -6.60 -5.48
N ASN A 165 15.42 -7.91 -5.37
CA ASN A 165 14.91 -8.71 -6.48
C ASN A 165 13.62 -8.09 -7.06
N LYS A 166 13.49 -8.13 -8.39
CA LYS A 166 12.38 -7.47 -9.11
C LYS A 166 11.03 -8.05 -8.70
N GLU A 167 10.90 -9.38 -8.68
CA GLU A 167 9.66 -10.07 -8.36
C GLU A 167 9.18 -9.75 -6.93
N LEU A 168 10.11 -9.70 -5.97
CA LEU A 168 9.82 -9.35 -4.58
C LEU A 168 9.37 -7.88 -4.44
N LEU A 169 10.06 -6.95 -5.12
CA LEU A 169 9.69 -5.54 -5.10
C LEU A 169 8.31 -5.31 -5.73
N GLU A 170 8.02 -6.01 -6.84
CA GLU A 170 6.72 -6.00 -7.49
C GLU A 170 5.62 -6.54 -6.57
N GLN A 171 5.88 -7.63 -5.84
CA GLN A 171 4.96 -8.17 -4.85
C GLN A 171 4.64 -7.15 -3.74
N TRP A 172 5.66 -6.52 -3.15
CA TRP A 172 5.45 -5.52 -2.10
C TRP A 172 4.65 -4.31 -2.58
N LEU A 173 4.98 -3.78 -3.76
CA LEU A 173 4.24 -2.66 -4.33
C LEU A 173 2.82 -3.05 -4.73
N THR A 174 2.60 -4.25 -5.26
CA THR A 174 1.25 -4.75 -5.59
C THR A 174 0.37 -4.80 -4.35
N LEU A 175 0.87 -5.36 -3.25
CA LEU A 175 0.13 -5.41 -1.98
C LEU A 175 -0.11 -4.01 -1.39
N THR A 176 0.87 -3.11 -1.52
CA THR A 176 0.75 -1.71 -1.07
C THR A 176 -0.34 -0.98 -1.86
N PHE A 177 -0.30 -1.06 -3.19
CA PHE A 177 -1.31 -0.44 -4.04
C PHE A 177 -2.68 -1.08 -3.85
N ALA A 178 -2.78 -2.38 -3.59
CA ALA A 178 -4.06 -3.01 -3.27
C ALA A 178 -4.70 -2.36 -2.03
N ALA A 179 -3.93 -2.19 -0.94
CA ALA A 179 -4.42 -1.55 0.27
C ALA A 179 -4.84 -0.07 0.04
N ILE A 180 -4.03 0.69 -0.70
CA ILE A 180 -4.34 2.08 -1.05
C ILE A 180 -5.60 2.15 -1.93
N THR A 181 -5.71 1.29 -2.93
CA THR A 181 -6.81 1.26 -3.90
C THR A 181 -8.12 0.87 -3.24
N GLN A 182 -8.12 -0.11 -2.33
CA GLN A 182 -9.31 -0.47 -1.55
C GLN A 182 -9.85 0.74 -0.76
N GLN A 183 -8.97 1.47 -0.07
CA GLN A 183 -9.38 2.66 0.67
C GLN A 183 -9.84 3.79 -0.27
N PHE A 184 -9.16 3.96 -1.40
CA PHE A 184 -9.53 4.97 -2.39
C PHE A 184 -10.90 4.67 -2.99
N PHE A 185 -11.16 3.41 -3.36
CA PHE A 185 -12.47 2.93 -3.80
C PHE A 185 -13.56 3.29 -2.79
N SER A 186 -13.37 2.95 -1.52
CA SER A 186 -14.36 3.27 -0.48
C SER A 186 -14.63 4.78 -0.39
N CYS A 187 -13.60 5.62 -0.40
CA CYS A 187 -13.78 7.07 -0.31
C CYS A 187 -14.49 7.64 -1.55
N VAL A 188 -14.19 7.14 -2.74
CA VAL A 188 -14.82 7.56 -3.99
C VAL A 188 -16.28 7.12 -4.03
N ASP A 189 -16.56 5.87 -3.67
CA ASP A 189 -17.91 5.31 -3.62
C ASP A 189 -18.82 6.07 -2.64
N ASP A 190 -18.31 6.41 -1.45
CA ASP A 190 -19.03 7.23 -0.47
C ASP A 190 -19.41 8.61 -1.04
N VAL A 191 -18.47 9.27 -1.72
CA VAL A 191 -18.70 10.58 -2.34
C VAL A 191 -19.72 10.47 -3.47
N LEU A 192 -19.56 9.51 -4.38
CA LEU A 192 -20.46 9.32 -5.52
C LEU A 192 -21.87 8.94 -5.06
N THR A 193 -21.99 8.07 -4.05
CA THR A 193 -23.27 7.70 -3.45
C THR A 193 -23.96 8.92 -2.82
N SER A 194 -23.21 9.78 -2.12
CA SER A 194 -23.73 11.03 -1.54
C SER A 194 -24.21 12.01 -2.61
N VAL A 195 -23.43 12.17 -3.69
CA VAL A 195 -23.79 12.99 -4.85
C VAL A 195 -25.07 12.46 -5.51
N GLN A 196 -25.15 11.15 -5.77
CA GLN A 196 -26.33 10.53 -6.38
C GLN A 196 -27.59 10.72 -5.52
N LYS A 197 -27.50 10.49 -4.20
CA LYS A 197 -28.64 10.72 -3.28
C LYS A 197 -29.09 12.18 -3.29
N THR A 198 -28.14 13.12 -3.33
CA THR A 198 -28.43 14.56 -3.43
C THR A 198 -29.16 14.85 -4.74
N GLU A 199 -28.65 14.34 -5.86
CA GLU A 199 -29.24 14.54 -7.19
C GLU A 199 -30.66 13.96 -7.29
N GLU A 200 -30.87 12.74 -6.80
CA GLU A 200 -32.20 12.11 -6.77
C GLU A 200 -33.20 12.89 -5.91
N SER A 201 -32.76 13.42 -4.76
CA SER A 201 -33.61 14.27 -3.91
C SER A 201 -34.04 15.55 -4.64
N LEU A 202 -33.13 16.20 -5.36
CA LEU A 202 -33.40 17.39 -6.16
C LEU A 202 -34.32 17.07 -7.35
N ARG A 203 -34.09 15.95 -8.05
CA ARG A 203 -34.95 15.48 -9.14
C ARG A 203 -36.39 15.22 -8.67
N ARG A 204 -36.59 14.63 -7.48
CA ARG A 204 -37.92 14.42 -6.89
C ARG A 204 -38.58 15.76 -6.52
N LEU A 205 -37.84 16.67 -5.89
CA LEU A 205 -38.33 18.02 -5.57
C LEU A 205 -38.76 18.78 -6.83
N LYS A 206 -37.96 18.71 -7.89
CA LYS A 206 -38.27 19.31 -9.19
C LYS A 206 -39.59 18.79 -9.75
N LYS A 207 -39.80 17.46 -9.78
CA LYS A 207 -41.06 16.86 -10.27
C LYS A 207 -42.29 17.33 -9.48
N ILE A 208 -42.14 17.56 -8.17
CA ILE A 208 -43.23 18.11 -7.34
C ILE A 208 -43.48 19.57 -7.69
N ARG A 209 -42.44 20.39 -7.84
CA ARG A 209 -42.57 21.84 -8.11
C ARG A 209 -42.99 22.16 -9.55
N ASP A 210 -42.56 21.37 -10.53
CA ASP A 210 -43.01 21.48 -11.93
C ASP A 210 -44.52 21.22 -12.05
N ARG A 211 -45.09 20.40 -11.15
CA ARG A 211 -46.54 20.20 -11.02
C ARG A 211 -47.27 21.40 -10.38
N SER A 212 -46.53 22.41 -9.89
CA SER A 212 -47.03 23.58 -9.17
C SER A 212 -46.65 24.93 -9.82
N ALA A 213 -46.20 24.95 -11.08
CA ALA A 213 -46.02 26.17 -11.91
C ALA A 213 -45.15 27.30 -11.32
N ALA A 214 -44.12 27.00 -10.52
CA ALA A 214 -43.19 28.01 -10.00
C ALA A 214 -41.74 27.72 -10.44
N THR A 215 -41.24 28.53 -11.38
CA THR A 215 -39.89 28.43 -11.96
C THR A 215 -38.85 29.12 -11.06
N SER A 216 -37.79 28.41 -10.66
CA SER A 216 -36.61 29.03 -10.03
C SER A 216 -35.31 28.48 -10.63
N SER A 217 -34.31 29.36 -10.79
CA SER A 217 -33.10 29.16 -11.60
C SER A 217 -31.85 28.73 -10.82
N SER A 218 -31.91 28.57 -9.50
CA SER A 218 -30.73 28.23 -8.69
C SER A 218 -30.33 26.75 -8.74
N GLU A 219 -31.28 25.85 -9.04
CA GLU A 219 -31.05 24.39 -9.05
C GLU A 219 -30.33 23.89 -10.31
N ALA A 220 -30.45 24.58 -11.44
CA ALA A 220 -29.72 24.25 -12.68
C ALA A 220 -28.19 24.32 -12.50
N ARG A 221 -27.71 25.19 -11.58
CA ARG A 221 -26.29 25.25 -11.21
C ARG A 221 -25.83 24.03 -10.42
N GLY A 222 -26.71 23.42 -9.61
CA GLY A 222 -26.38 22.23 -8.81
C GLY A 222 -26.10 20.99 -9.66
N LEU A 223 -26.86 20.78 -10.75
CA LEU A 223 -26.59 19.67 -11.68
C LEU A 223 -25.23 19.80 -12.37
N GLY A 224 -24.82 21.03 -12.73
CA GLY A 224 -23.50 21.27 -13.32
C GLY A 224 -22.34 21.14 -12.33
N ASP A 225 -22.58 21.37 -11.04
CA ASP A 225 -21.57 21.18 -10.00
C ASP A 225 -21.31 19.69 -9.75
N ASP A 226 -22.33 18.85 -9.78
CA ASP A 226 -22.19 17.38 -9.63
C ASP A 226 -21.39 16.76 -10.80
N ASP A 227 -21.47 17.34 -12.00
CA ASP A 227 -20.62 16.96 -13.14
C ASP A 227 -19.15 17.27 -12.93
N LYS A 228 -18.83 18.44 -12.35
CA LYS A 228 -17.45 18.80 -12.01
C LYS A 228 -16.88 17.83 -10.98
N ILE A 229 -17.70 17.39 -10.01
CA ILE A 229 -17.28 16.40 -9.00
C ILE A 229 -16.91 15.07 -9.67
N ARG A 230 -17.78 14.52 -10.53
CA ARG A 230 -17.52 13.27 -11.26
C ARG A 230 -16.29 13.38 -12.17
N GLN A 231 -16.16 14.50 -12.87
CA GLN A 231 -15.00 14.78 -13.72
C GLN A 231 -13.70 14.84 -12.91
N GLN A 232 -13.69 15.49 -11.74
CA GLN A 232 -12.52 15.56 -10.88
C GLN A 232 -12.12 14.16 -10.39
N LEU A 233 -13.08 13.36 -9.92
CA LEU A 233 -12.82 12.00 -9.44
C LEU A 233 -12.23 11.11 -10.54
N LEU A 234 -12.73 11.22 -11.77
CA LEU A 234 -12.16 10.51 -12.91
C LEU A 234 -10.70 10.93 -13.16
N LEU A 235 -10.41 12.24 -13.19
CA LEU A 235 -9.04 12.73 -13.38
C LEU A 235 -8.09 12.24 -12.28
N ASP A 236 -8.56 12.25 -11.04
CA ASP A 236 -7.79 11.80 -9.88
C ASP A 236 -7.47 10.30 -9.97
N VAL A 237 -8.47 9.47 -10.30
CA VAL A 237 -8.29 8.02 -10.46
C VAL A 237 -7.42 7.69 -11.67
N CYS A 238 -7.58 8.37 -12.81
CA CYS A 238 -6.72 8.18 -13.96
C CYS A 238 -5.25 8.49 -13.64
N SER A 239 -5.00 9.63 -12.96
CA SER A 239 -3.64 9.99 -12.54
C SER A 239 -3.06 9.00 -11.52
N TYR A 240 -3.89 8.46 -10.63
CA TYR A 240 -3.48 7.38 -9.73
C TYR A 240 -3.07 6.11 -10.51
N CYS A 241 -3.87 5.69 -11.48
CA CYS A 241 -3.57 4.54 -12.34
C CYS A 241 -2.26 4.73 -13.13
N GLU A 242 -2.04 5.92 -13.70
CA GLU A 242 -0.77 6.26 -14.36
C GLU A 242 0.42 6.11 -13.40
N GLY A 243 0.25 6.54 -12.14
CA GLY A 243 1.23 6.33 -11.08
C GLY A 243 1.57 4.86 -10.84
N VAL A 244 0.55 4.00 -10.76
CA VAL A 244 0.74 2.54 -10.61
C VAL A 244 1.46 1.96 -11.82
N ASP A 245 1.11 2.39 -13.04
CA ASP A 245 1.75 1.90 -14.26
C ASP A 245 3.25 2.26 -14.31
N THR A 246 3.67 3.38 -13.70
CA THR A 246 5.09 3.80 -13.71
C THR A 246 6.05 2.82 -13.03
N VAL A 247 5.55 1.99 -12.10
CA VAL A 247 6.37 0.96 -11.43
C VAL A 247 6.34 -0.39 -12.16
N GLY A 248 5.61 -0.48 -13.28
CA GLY A 248 5.54 -1.68 -14.13
C GLY A 248 4.57 -2.75 -13.63
N ILE A 249 3.63 -2.41 -12.75
CA ILE A 249 2.61 -3.33 -12.24
C ILE A 249 1.40 -3.30 -13.16
N ALA A 250 0.94 -4.46 -13.60
CA ALA A 250 -0.30 -4.58 -14.36
C ALA A 250 -1.50 -4.22 -13.47
N ARG A 251 -2.41 -3.39 -13.99
CA ARG A 251 -3.60 -2.93 -13.23
C ARG A 251 -4.48 -4.07 -12.72
N THR A 252 -4.55 -5.17 -13.47
CA THR A 252 -5.27 -6.41 -13.11
C THR A 252 -4.74 -7.08 -11.83
N ASN A 253 -3.49 -6.82 -11.46
CA ASN A 253 -2.86 -7.41 -10.28
C ASN A 253 -3.16 -6.61 -9.01
N VAL A 254 -3.62 -5.38 -9.14
CA VAL A 254 -3.94 -4.50 -8.02
C VAL A 254 -5.43 -4.65 -7.69
N ASP A 255 -5.72 -5.22 -6.52
CA ASP A 255 -7.10 -5.41 -6.08
C ASP A 255 -7.88 -4.09 -6.06
N LYS A 256 -9.16 -4.16 -6.47
CA LYS A 256 -10.08 -3.03 -6.65
C LYS A 256 -9.71 -1.97 -7.70
N LEU A 257 -8.59 -2.06 -8.41
CA LEU A 257 -8.18 -0.98 -9.31
C LEU A 257 -9.07 -0.85 -10.54
N GLU A 258 -9.40 -1.96 -11.20
CA GLU A 258 -10.32 -1.96 -12.34
C GLU A 258 -11.75 -1.57 -11.93
N GLU A 259 -12.20 -2.04 -10.76
CA GLU A 259 -13.50 -1.67 -10.20
C GLU A 259 -13.57 -0.16 -9.90
N LEU A 260 -12.50 0.42 -9.34
CA LEU A 260 -12.41 1.86 -9.05
C LEU A 260 -12.47 2.69 -10.34
N LEU A 261 -11.74 2.27 -11.37
CA LEU A 261 -11.76 2.95 -12.67
C LEU A 261 -13.16 2.87 -13.31
N SER A 262 -13.75 1.68 -13.33
CA SER A 262 -15.10 1.46 -13.86
C SER A 262 -16.16 2.26 -13.10
N LEU A 263 -16.02 2.40 -11.78
CA LEU A 263 -16.93 3.19 -10.93
C LEU A 263 -16.95 4.66 -11.37
N VAL A 264 -15.80 5.29 -11.55
CA VAL A 264 -15.72 6.71 -11.94
C VAL A 264 -16.10 6.94 -13.40
N GLU A 265 -15.77 6.01 -14.30
CA GLU A 265 -16.17 6.06 -15.71
C GLU A 265 -17.70 5.95 -15.85
N THR A 266 -18.31 4.99 -15.16
CA THR A 266 -19.76 4.80 -15.15
C THR A 266 -20.46 6.01 -14.54
N ALA A 267 -19.92 6.57 -13.45
CA ALA A 267 -20.49 7.75 -12.82
C ALA A 267 -20.51 8.96 -13.76
N ARG A 268 -19.45 9.14 -14.58
CA ARG A 268 -19.40 10.20 -15.61
C ARG A 268 -20.36 9.91 -16.76
N ALA A 269 -20.37 8.70 -17.31
CA ALA A 269 -21.18 8.33 -18.48
C ALA A 269 -22.70 8.39 -18.22
N LYS A 270 -23.14 8.11 -16.98
CA LYS A 270 -24.56 8.20 -16.57
C LYS A 270 -25.19 9.58 -16.76
N ASN A 271 -24.39 10.65 -16.88
CA ASN A 271 -24.94 11.98 -17.14
C ASN A 271 -24.89 12.42 -18.60
N ASP A 272 -23.94 11.90 -19.40
CA ASP A 272 -23.93 12.13 -20.85
C ASP A 272 -25.15 11.49 -21.54
N SER A 273 -25.71 10.43 -20.95
CA SER A 273 -26.94 9.75 -21.39
C SER A 273 -28.24 10.39 -20.87
N ALA A 274 -28.15 11.41 -20.02
CA ALA A 274 -29.30 12.14 -19.46
C ALA A 274 -29.45 13.58 -20.01
N LYS A 275 -28.55 14.02 -20.89
CA LYS A 275 -28.64 15.25 -21.69
C LYS A 275 -29.36 14.98 -23.00
#